data_AF-A0A5K7ZND3-F1
#
_entry.id   AF-A0A5K7ZND3-F1
#
_cell.length_a   1.000
_cell.length_b   1.000
_cell.length_c   1.000
_cell.angle_alpha   90.00
_cell.angle_beta   90.00
_cell.angle_gamma   90.00
#
_symmetry.space_group_name_H-M   'P 1'
#
loop_
_entity.id
_entity.type
_entity.pdbx_description
1 polymer ?
#
loop_
_entity_poly.entity_id
_entity_poly.type
_entity_poly.pdbx_seq_one_letter_code
_entity_poly.pdbx_strand_id
1 'polypeptide(L)'
;MSNATKSALKRLESAKDLSRFMAEYYYALDEADRSTKQKIAWCTSVGPAELLRGMGYQIYFPETHSAMLGATRMATDLIPTATAMGYSPEICSYLTADIGAFVKGITPLAKALESITQVSKPDILVYNTNQCRDVQDWFTWYADKFKVPVIGIQSHRSVGAITESHITSIAAQIENLVEPLEQVAGQKLDMDAFKHAVALSRQCSDLWEKCLATALARPAPLTSLTARPSWDRRWWAAERKRLWMSTVCCWRNWNRAWPTTWGPWLTKSDTVCIGMVCRYGDAWGCIPRCLPNSAPM
;
A
#
# COMPACT_ATOMS: atom_id res chain seq x y z
N MET A 1 30.77 33.05 -16.95
CA MET A 1 29.91 32.09 -17.66
C MET A 1 30.60 30.73 -17.64
N SER A 2 30.32 29.89 -16.64
CA SER A 2 30.90 28.55 -16.55
C SER A 2 30.01 27.55 -17.29
N ASN A 3 30.48 27.10 -18.45
CA ASN A 3 29.92 25.95 -19.16
C ASN A 3 30.20 24.69 -18.32
N ALA A 4 29.30 24.37 -17.39
CA ALA A 4 29.27 23.06 -16.77
C ALA A 4 28.70 22.07 -17.79
N THR A 5 29.58 21.24 -18.35
CA THR A 5 29.23 20.11 -19.21
C THR A 5 28.21 19.25 -18.47
N LYS A 6 26.94 19.28 -18.89
CA LYS A 6 25.88 18.41 -18.37
C LYS A 6 26.29 16.97 -18.63
N SER A 7 26.80 16.28 -17.60
CA SER A 7 26.98 14.84 -17.60
C SER A 7 25.62 14.20 -17.97
N ALA A 8 25.54 13.59 -19.15
CA ALA A 8 24.36 12.86 -19.58
C ALA A 8 24.15 11.68 -18.61
N LEU A 9 23.14 11.78 -17.75
CA LEU A 9 22.78 10.71 -16.83
C LEU A 9 22.45 9.46 -17.66
N LYS A 10 23.27 8.41 -17.52
CA LYS A 10 23.06 7.15 -18.22
C LYS A 10 21.76 6.53 -17.70
N ARG A 11 20.78 6.36 -18.59
CA ARG A 11 19.51 5.72 -18.25
C ARG A 11 19.77 4.26 -17.89
N LEU A 12 19.26 3.83 -16.74
CA LEU A 12 19.33 2.43 -16.31
C LEU A 12 18.52 1.55 -17.26
N GLU A 13 18.98 0.32 -17.51
CA GLU A 13 18.25 -0.64 -18.33
C GLU A 13 16.88 -0.95 -17.72
N SER A 14 16.83 -1.10 -16.38
CA SER A 14 15.61 -1.30 -15.60
C SER A 14 14.58 -0.18 -15.74
N ALA A 15 14.97 1.02 -16.19
CA ALA A 15 14.02 2.10 -16.41
C ALA A 15 13.06 1.81 -17.57
N LYS A 16 13.46 1.00 -18.56
CA LYS A 16 12.57 0.57 -19.63
C LYS A 16 11.56 -0.44 -19.13
N ASP A 17 12.01 -1.41 -18.33
CA ASP A 17 11.14 -2.43 -17.75
C ASP A 17 10.12 -1.82 -16.79
N LEU A 18 10.52 -0.84 -15.97
CA LEU A 18 9.59 -0.12 -15.09
C LEU A 18 8.54 0.67 -15.88
N SER A 19 8.95 1.38 -16.95
CA SER A 19 7.99 2.08 -17.81
C SER A 19 7.01 1.13 -18.48
N ARG A 20 7.48 -0.03 -18.96
CA ARG A 20 6.62 -1.08 -19.52
C ARG A 20 5.64 -1.62 -18.48
N PHE A 21 6.13 -1.98 -17.29
CA PHE A 21 5.29 -2.49 -16.20
C PHE A 21 4.19 -1.51 -15.80
N MET A 22 4.51 -0.21 -15.68
CA MET A 22 3.50 0.81 -15.38
C MET A 22 2.47 0.95 -16.50
N ALA A 23 2.88 0.86 -17.77
CA ALA A 23 1.95 0.89 -18.90
C ALA A 23 1.02 -0.34 -18.89
N GLU A 24 1.57 -1.54 -18.72
CA GLU A 24 0.82 -2.79 -18.60
C GLU A 24 -0.21 -2.74 -17.48
N TYR A 25 0.15 -2.16 -16.33
CA TYR A 25 -0.76 -1.95 -15.21
C TYR A 25 -1.98 -1.09 -15.58
N TYR A 26 -1.77 0.05 -16.25
CA TYR A 26 -2.89 0.91 -16.67
C TYR A 26 -3.70 0.30 -17.82
N TYR A 27 -3.08 -0.45 -18.73
CA TYR A 27 -3.82 -1.19 -19.76
C TYR A 27 -4.67 -2.31 -19.17
N ALA A 28 -4.20 -3.01 -18.13
CA ALA A 28 -4.99 -4.01 -17.44
C ALA A 28 -6.23 -3.40 -16.75
N LEU A 29 -6.09 -2.17 -16.22
CA LEU A 29 -7.22 -1.42 -15.65
C LEU A 29 -8.22 -0.97 -16.73
N ASP A 30 -7.75 -0.48 -17.87
CA ASP A 30 -8.60 -0.10 -19.01
C ASP A 30 -9.38 -1.32 -19.57
N GLU A 31 -8.70 -2.45 -19.73
CA GLU A 31 -9.33 -3.69 -20.18
C GLU A 31 -10.33 -4.23 -19.14
N ALA A 32 -10.05 -4.10 -17.85
CA ALA A 32 -11.00 -4.48 -16.80
C ALA A 32 -12.27 -3.59 -16.85
N ASP A 33 -12.12 -2.29 -17.06
CA ASP A 33 -13.23 -1.33 -17.17
C ASP A 33 -14.10 -1.61 -18.41
N ARG A 34 -13.46 -1.93 -19.54
CA ARG A 34 -14.13 -2.25 -20.80
C ARG A 34 -14.79 -3.63 -20.82
N SER A 35 -14.10 -4.66 -20.33
CA SER A 35 -14.56 -6.04 -20.42
C SER A 35 -15.53 -6.41 -19.30
N THR A 36 -15.51 -5.67 -18.18
CA THR A 36 -16.28 -5.94 -16.94
C THR A 36 -16.05 -7.33 -16.32
N LYS A 37 -15.09 -8.10 -16.85
CA LYS A 37 -14.77 -9.47 -16.39
C LYS A 37 -14.10 -9.46 -15.03
N GLN A 38 -13.35 -8.41 -14.72
CA GLN A 38 -12.61 -8.26 -13.49
C GLN A 38 -13.04 -6.97 -12.81
N LYS A 39 -13.31 -7.06 -11.51
CA LYS A 39 -13.76 -5.92 -10.72
C LYS A 39 -12.61 -4.98 -10.40
N ILE A 40 -12.89 -3.68 -10.41
CA ILE A 40 -11.92 -2.63 -10.13
C ILE A 40 -12.16 -2.07 -8.73
N ALA A 41 -11.15 -2.15 -7.88
CA ALA A 41 -11.14 -1.51 -6.58
C ALA A 41 -10.23 -0.29 -6.62
N TRP A 42 -10.74 0.89 -6.28
CA TRP A 42 -9.82 1.98 -5.95
C TRP A 42 -9.39 1.82 -4.51
N CYS A 43 -8.09 1.92 -4.28
CA CYS A 43 -7.46 1.71 -2.98
C CYS A 43 -6.57 2.90 -2.67
N THR A 44 -6.58 3.37 -1.42
CA THR A 44 -5.56 4.32 -0.94
C THR A 44 -4.19 3.65 -0.91
N SER A 45 -3.10 4.42 -0.98
CA SER A 45 -1.73 3.90 -1.08
C SER A 45 -1.33 2.92 0.03
N VAL A 46 -1.95 3.04 1.20
CA VAL A 46 -1.73 2.20 2.39
C VAL A 46 -3.00 1.44 2.81
N GLY A 47 -3.92 1.26 1.87
CA GLY A 47 -5.09 0.40 2.04
C GLY A 47 -4.72 -1.09 1.98
N PRO A 48 -5.67 -1.99 2.26
CA PRO A 48 -5.46 -3.44 2.29
C PRO A 48 -5.36 -4.02 0.86
N ALA A 49 -4.32 -3.63 0.12
CA ALA A 49 -4.12 -4.03 -1.28
C ALA A 49 -3.93 -5.54 -1.44
N GLU A 50 -3.35 -6.23 -0.47
CA GLU A 50 -3.17 -7.68 -0.47
C GLU A 50 -4.50 -8.43 -0.42
N LEU A 51 -5.48 -7.91 0.33
CA LEU A 51 -6.82 -8.49 0.40
C LEU A 51 -7.51 -8.36 -0.97
N LEU A 52 -7.44 -7.17 -1.56
CA LEU A 52 -7.99 -6.90 -2.90
C LEU A 52 -7.33 -7.75 -3.98
N ARG A 53 -5.99 -7.88 -3.96
CA ARG A 53 -5.26 -8.76 -4.89
C ARG A 53 -5.63 -10.23 -4.70
N GLY A 54 -5.72 -10.70 -3.45
CA GLY A 54 -6.11 -12.07 -3.12
C GLY A 54 -7.54 -12.42 -3.59
N MET A 55 -8.41 -11.42 -3.63
CA MET A 55 -9.77 -11.53 -4.18
C MET A 55 -9.85 -11.24 -5.69
N GLY A 56 -8.72 -11.12 -6.38
CA GLY A 56 -8.70 -10.97 -7.84
C GLY A 56 -9.20 -9.61 -8.35
N TYR A 57 -9.20 -8.55 -7.55
CA TYR A 57 -9.48 -7.20 -8.05
C TYR A 57 -8.31 -6.64 -8.86
N GLN A 58 -8.62 -5.82 -9.86
CA GLN A 58 -7.67 -4.82 -10.33
C GLN A 58 -7.72 -3.60 -9.42
N ILE A 59 -6.54 -3.12 -9.04
CA ILE A 59 -6.42 -2.08 -8.04
C ILE A 59 -5.97 -0.81 -8.74
N TYR A 60 -6.67 0.29 -8.49
CA TYR A 60 -6.27 1.63 -8.91
C TYR A 60 -5.95 2.49 -7.68
N PHE A 61 -4.87 3.27 -7.76
CA PHE A 61 -4.43 4.16 -6.68
C PHE A 61 -4.56 5.63 -7.12
N PRO A 62 -5.58 6.37 -6.65
CA PRO A 62 -5.77 7.78 -7.00
C PRO A 62 -4.55 8.64 -6.69
N GLU A 63 -3.81 8.36 -5.61
CA GLU A 63 -2.60 9.12 -5.25
C GLU A 63 -1.50 9.03 -6.31
N THR A 64 -1.40 7.90 -7.00
CA THR A 64 -0.42 7.74 -8.09
C THR A 64 -0.79 8.66 -9.25
N HIS A 65 -2.09 8.79 -9.54
CA HIS A 65 -2.59 9.72 -10.54
C HIS A 65 -2.38 11.18 -10.14
N SER A 66 -2.65 11.54 -8.89
CA SER A 66 -2.30 12.86 -8.33
C SER A 66 -0.81 13.17 -8.45
N ALA A 67 0.06 12.20 -8.18
CA ALA A 67 1.51 12.38 -8.32
C ALA A 67 1.91 12.63 -9.79
N MET A 68 1.29 11.93 -10.74
CA MET A 68 1.48 12.17 -12.17
C MET A 68 1.02 13.56 -12.59
N LEU A 69 -0.12 14.04 -12.09
CA LEU A 69 -0.61 15.41 -12.34
C LEU A 69 0.38 16.48 -11.86
N GLY A 70 1.04 16.25 -10.72
CA GLY A 70 2.12 17.09 -10.24
C GLY A 70 3.36 17.03 -11.14
N ALA A 71 3.78 15.83 -11.53
CA ALA A 71 4.96 15.62 -12.39
C ALA A 71 4.80 16.23 -13.79
N THR A 72 3.59 16.22 -14.35
CA THR A 72 3.27 16.82 -15.66
C THR A 72 2.92 18.31 -15.58
N ARG A 73 3.02 18.92 -14.39
CA ARG A 73 2.67 20.33 -14.11
C ARG A 73 1.21 20.68 -14.43
N MET A 74 0.32 19.70 -14.44
CA MET A 74 -1.11 19.92 -14.64
C MET A 74 -1.82 20.36 -13.35
N ALA A 75 -1.24 20.05 -12.18
CA ALA A 75 -1.85 20.36 -10.88
C ALA A 75 -2.18 21.85 -10.69
N THR A 76 -1.35 22.76 -11.20
CA THR A 76 -1.56 24.22 -11.07
C THR A 76 -2.87 24.70 -11.71
N ASP A 77 -3.31 24.04 -12.77
CA ASP A 77 -4.52 24.42 -13.52
C ASP A 77 -5.77 23.68 -13.01
N LEU A 78 -5.56 22.62 -12.22
CA LEU A 78 -6.60 21.73 -11.73
C LEU A 78 -7.06 22.07 -10.32
N ILE A 79 -6.12 22.40 -9.42
CA ILE A 79 -6.42 22.78 -8.03
C ILE A 79 -7.44 23.94 -7.96
N PRO A 80 -7.33 25.02 -8.76
CA PRO A 80 -8.32 26.10 -8.73
C PRO A 80 -9.74 25.66 -9.07
N THR A 81 -9.89 24.56 -9.83
CA THR A 81 -11.20 23.99 -10.16
C THR A 81 -11.88 23.43 -8.91
N ALA A 82 -11.13 22.69 -8.09
CA ALA A 82 -11.63 22.20 -6.81
C ALA A 82 -11.88 23.36 -5.83
N THR A 83 -11.00 24.37 -5.78
CA THR A 83 -11.23 25.56 -4.94
C THR A 83 -12.52 26.30 -5.32
N ALA A 84 -12.80 26.44 -6.62
CA ALA A 84 -14.04 27.04 -7.11
C ALA A 84 -15.30 26.24 -6.73
N MET A 85 -15.16 24.94 -6.44
CA MET A 85 -16.24 24.10 -5.91
C MET A 85 -16.43 24.23 -4.39
N GLY A 86 -15.60 25.03 -3.71
CA GLY A 86 -15.68 25.28 -2.26
C GLY A 86 -14.67 24.52 -1.41
N TYR A 87 -13.72 23.80 -2.02
CA TYR A 87 -12.62 23.19 -1.26
C TYR A 87 -11.67 24.26 -0.72
N SER A 88 -11.30 24.15 0.56
CA SER A 88 -10.29 25.02 1.16
C SER A 88 -8.94 24.85 0.46
N PRO A 89 -8.20 25.95 0.17
CA PRO A 89 -6.84 25.90 -0.37
C PRO A 89 -5.83 25.15 0.51
N GLU A 90 -6.14 25.00 1.80
CA GLU A 90 -5.30 24.29 2.78
C GLU A 90 -5.41 22.75 2.69
N ILE A 91 -6.36 22.24 1.89
CA ILE A 91 -6.55 20.80 1.70
C ILE A 91 -5.43 20.23 0.83
N CYS A 92 -5.08 18.97 1.08
CA CYS A 92 -4.07 18.22 0.34
C CYS A 92 -4.15 18.44 -1.18
N SER A 93 -3.03 18.85 -1.78
CA SER A 93 -2.93 19.11 -3.22
C SER A 93 -3.17 17.87 -4.08
N TYR A 94 -2.95 16.67 -3.54
CA TYR A 94 -3.26 15.42 -4.25
C TYR A 94 -4.77 15.28 -4.48
N LEU A 95 -5.55 15.52 -3.43
CA LEU A 95 -7.01 15.44 -3.45
C LEU A 95 -7.57 16.52 -4.37
N THR A 96 -7.17 17.78 -4.18
CA THR A 96 -7.73 18.90 -4.95
C THR A 96 -7.34 18.86 -6.42
N ALA A 97 -6.12 18.46 -6.76
CA ALA A 97 -5.71 18.27 -8.15
C ALA A 97 -6.47 17.10 -8.82
N ASP A 98 -6.66 15.99 -8.10
CA ASP A 98 -7.34 14.81 -8.64
C ASP A 98 -8.84 15.04 -8.83
N ILE A 99 -9.53 15.65 -7.86
CA ILE A 99 -10.93 16.07 -8.01
C ILE A 99 -11.06 17.08 -9.16
N GLY A 100 -10.15 18.04 -9.26
CA GLY A 100 -10.12 18.99 -10.38
C GLY A 100 -9.94 18.30 -11.74
N ALA A 101 -9.07 17.29 -11.80
CA ALA A 101 -8.84 16.46 -12.99
C ALA A 101 -10.11 15.69 -13.39
N PHE A 102 -10.75 15.04 -12.41
CA PHE A 102 -11.99 14.29 -12.60
C PHE A 102 -13.12 15.20 -13.13
N VAL A 103 -13.31 16.37 -12.52
CA VAL A 103 -14.37 17.32 -12.92
C VAL A 103 -14.14 17.88 -14.32
N LYS A 104 -12.88 18.13 -14.70
CA LYS A 104 -12.52 18.56 -16.05
C LYS A 104 -12.48 17.41 -17.07
N GLY A 105 -12.56 16.16 -16.62
CA GLY A 105 -12.43 14.99 -17.49
C GLY A 105 -11.06 14.88 -18.15
N ILE A 106 -9.99 15.35 -17.49
CA ILE A 106 -8.63 15.30 -18.02
C ILE A 106 -7.74 14.38 -17.19
N THR A 107 -6.85 13.66 -17.84
CA THR A 107 -5.88 12.77 -17.18
C THR A 107 -4.51 12.89 -17.87
N PRO A 108 -3.38 12.84 -17.13
CA PRO A 108 -2.06 12.80 -17.74
C PRO A 108 -1.82 11.46 -18.45
N LEU A 109 -2.62 10.43 -18.15
CA LEU A 109 -2.55 9.12 -18.80
C LEU A 109 -2.80 9.21 -20.31
N ALA A 110 -3.72 10.08 -20.75
CA ALA A 110 -4.04 10.26 -22.17
C ALA A 110 -2.88 10.80 -23.00
N LYS A 111 -1.90 11.47 -22.38
CA LYS A 111 -0.68 11.91 -23.05
C LYS A 111 0.40 10.84 -23.07
N ALA A 112 0.38 9.94 -22.09
CA ALA A 112 1.42 8.92 -21.90
C ALA A 112 1.06 7.58 -22.56
N LEU A 113 -0.23 7.27 -22.68
CA LEU A 113 -0.77 5.99 -23.15
C LEU A 113 -1.91 6.27 -24.14
N GLU A 114 -1.67 5.98 -25.43
CA GLU A 114 -2.55 6.41 -26.54
C GLU A 114 -3.99 5.89 -26.46
N SER A 115 -4.23 4.73 -25.84
CA SER A 115 -5.57 4.13 -25.76
C SER A 115 -6.38 4.56 -24.54
N ILE A 116 -5.78 5.25 -23.56
CA ILE A 116 -6.43 5.55 -22.28
C ILE A 116 -6.83 7.02 -22.26
N THR A 117 -8.12 7.29 -22.52
CA THR A 117 -8.66 8.66 -22.54
C THR A 117 -9.22 9.10 -21.19
N GLN A 118 -9.56 8.15 -20.31
CA GLN A 118 -10.16 8.41 -19.01
C GLN A 118 -9.65 7.40 -17.96
N VAL A 119 -9.82 7.73 -16.69
CA VAL A 119 -9.52 6.82 -15.58
C VAL A 119 -10.63 5.77 -15.48
N SER A 120 -10.24 4.51 -15.31
CA SER A 120 -11.15 3.36 -15.13
C SER A 120 -12.08 3.55 -13.93
N LYS A 121 -13.36 3.19 -14.07
CA LYS A 121 -14.35 3.39 -13.01
C LYS A 121 -14.18 2.34 -11.90
N PRO A 122 -14.39 2.72 -10.62
CA PRO A 122 -14.39 1.77 -9.53
C PRO A 122 -15.70 0.96 -9.49
N ASP A 123 -15.64 -0.30 -9.08
CA ASP A 123 -16.77 -1.07 -8.55
C ASP A 123 -16.87 -0.93 -7.02
N ILE A 124 -15.75 -0.66 -6.34
CA ILE A 124 -15.67 -0.46 -4.89
C ILE A 124 -14.52 0.48 -4.53
N LEU A 125 -14.68 1.21 -3.43
CA LEU A 125 -13.70 2.16 -2.90
C LEU A 125 -13.23 1.68 -1.53
N VAL A 126 -11.92 1.50 -1.36
CA VAL A 126 -11.32 1.00 -0.11
C VAL A 126 -10.25 1.94 0.42
N TYR A 127 -10.44 2.47 1.63
CA TYR A 127 -9.51 3.42 2.25
C TYR A 127 -8.86 2.88 3.53
N ASN A 128 -7.74 3.50 3.92
CA ASN A 128 -7.15 3.34 5.26
C ASN A 128 -6.69 4.69 5.82
N THR A 129 -7.12 5.03 7.03
CA THR A 129 -6.84 6.33 7.64
C THR A 129 -5.48 6.43 8.34
N ASN A 130 -4.61 5.42 8.20
CA ASN A 130 -3.22 5.48 8.68
C ASN A 130 -2.40 6.55 7.95
N GLN A 131 -2.71 6.85 6.68
CA GLN A 131 -2.06 7.92 5.92
C GLN A 131 -2.53 9.29 6.39
N CYS A 132 -3.81 9.58 6.23
CA CYS A 132 -4.45 10.78 6.77
C CYS A 132 -5.96 10.52 6.93
N ARG A 133 -6.68 11.47 7.53
CA ARG A 133 -8.14 11.38 7.65
C ARG A 133 -8.82 11.69 6.31
N ASP A 134 -8.28 12.65 5.57
CA ASP A 134 -8.90 13.22 4.37
C ASP A 134 -9.16 12.18 3.27
N VAL A 135 -8.42 11.06 3.23
CA VAL A 135 -8.67 9.99 2.25
C VAL A 135 -10.06 9.37 2.40
N GLN A 136 -10.62 9.34 3.62
CA GLN A 136 -11.98 8.85 3.84
C GLN A 136 -13.00 9.76 3.15
N ASP A 137 -12.85 11.08 3.32
CA ASP A 137 -13.78 12.05 2.74
C ASP A 137 -13.60 12.13 1.21
N TRP A 138 -12.38 12.00 0.73
CA TRP A 138 -12.06 11.91 -0.69
C TRP A 138 -12.72 10.70 -1.36
N PHE A 139 -12.61 9.51 -0.76
CA PHE A 139 -13.23 8.31 -1.29
C PHE A 139 -14.76 8.37 -1.15
N THR A 140 -15.28 8.95 -0.08
CA THR A 140 -16.73 9.16 0.07
C THR A 140 -17.28 10.09 -1.02
N TRP A 141 -16.54 11.14 -1.38
CA TRP A 141 -16.91 12.00 -2.51
C TRP A 141 -16.99 11.22 -3.84
N TYR A 142 -16.04 10.32 -4.09
CA TYR A 142 -16.09 9.44 -5.25
C TYR A 142 -17.25 8.43 -5.19
N ALA A 143 -17.55 7.90 -4.00
CA ALA A 143 -18.67 6.99 -3.78
C ALA A 143 -19.98 7.65 -4.20
N ASP A 144 -20.17 8.93 -3.87
CA ASP A 144 -21.34 9.70 -4.25
C ASP A 144 -21.44 9.95 -5.76
N LYS A 145 -20.31 10.06 -6.47
CA LYS A 145 -20.28 10.26 -7.93
C LYS A 145 -20.52 8.97 -8.70
N PHE A 146 -19.88 7.88 -8.29
CA PHE A 146 -19.94 6.59 -8.98
C PHE A 146 -21.07 5.70 -8.48
N LYS A 147 -21.69 6.03 -7.33
CA LYS A 147 -22.73 5.22 -6.67
C LYS A 147 -22.24 3.82 -6.32
N VAL A 148 -21.03 3.75 -5.76
CA VAL A 148 -20.38 2.49 -5.36
C VAL A 148 -20.12 2.44 -3.86
N PRO A 149 -19.99 1.23 -3.26
CA PRO A 149 -19.67 1.11 -1.85
C PRO A 149 -18.32 1.71 -1.49
N VAL A 150 -18.26 2.34 -0.31
CA VAL A 150 -17.01 2.81 0.29
C VAL A 150 -16.83 2.16 1.65
N ILE A 151 -15.72 1.44 1.79
CA ILE A 151 -15.36 0.71 3.01
C ILE A 151 -13.91 0.99 3.37
N GLY A 152 -13.49 0.72 4.59
CA GLY A 152 -12.10 0.99 4.94
C GLY A 152 -11.73 0.71 6.38
N ILE A 153 -10.46 0.95 6.67
CA ILE A 153 -9.84 0.75 7.98
C ILE A 153 -9.62 2.10 8.63
N GLN A 154 -10.12 2.25 9.85
CA GLN A 154 -9.87 3.39 10.71
C GLN A 154 -8.75 3.06 11.67
N SER A 155 -7.55 3.51 11.29
CA SER A 155 -6.33 3.30 12.06
C SER A 155 -6.25 4.24 13.27
N HIS A 156 -5.82 3.70 14.41
CA HIS A 156 -5.58 4.45 15.65
C HIS A 156 -4.49 5.50 15.45
N ARG A 157 -4.70 6.72 15.97
CA ARG A 157 -3.75 7.84 15.88
C ARG A 157 -3.01 8.04 17.20
N SER A 158 -1.80 8.60 17.11
CA SER A 158 -0.95 8.93 18.27
C SER A 158 -0.70 7.75 19.21
N VAL A 159 -0.60 6.54 18.63
CA VAL A 159 -0.32 5.32 19.38
C VAL A 159 1.15 5.31 19.80
N GLY A 160 1.39 5.22 21.11
CA GLY A 160 2.71 4.96 21.68
C GLY A 160 3.08 3.48 21.56
N ALA A 161 3.07 2.77 22.69
CA ALA A 161 3.21 1.31 22.66
C ALA A 161 1.97 0.67 22.03
N ILE A 162 2.19 -0.27 21.12
CA ILE A 162 1.10 -1.00 20.47
C ILE A 162 0.63 -2.10 21.42
N THR A 163 -0.66 -2.11 21.69
CA THR A 163 -1.34 -3.03 22.60
C THR A 163 -2.13 -4.08 21.82
N GLU A 164 -2.49 -5.16 22.49
CA GLU A 164 -3.34 -6.21 21.91
C GLU A 164 -4.71 -5.70 21.46
N SER A 165 -5.24 -4.67 22.14
CA SER A 165 -6.50 -4.02 21.75
C SER A 165 -6.40 -3.32 20.40
N HIS A 166 -5.28 -2.63 20.11
CA HIS A 166 -5.06 -2.01 18.81
C HIS A 166 -4.99 -3.07 17.71
N ILE A 167 -4.30 -4.17 17.97
CA ILE A 167 -4.15 -5.29 17.03
C ILE A 167 -5.51 -5.90 16.72
N THR A 168 -6.24 -6.30 17.76
CA THR A 168 -7.55 -6.94 17.63
C THR A 168 -8.56 -6.02 16.93
N SER A 169 -8.52 -4.73 17.23
CA SER A 169 -9.36 -3.72 16.59
C SER A 169 -9.11 -3.60 15.08
N ILE A 170 -7.84 -3.59 14.64
CA ILE A 170 -7.51 -3.50 13.21
C ILE A 170 -7.77 -4.83 12.50
N ALA A 171 -7.48 -5.96 13.14
CA ALA A 171 -7.76 -7.29 12.61
C ALA A 171 -9.26 -7.47 12.33
N ALA A 172 -10.11 -7.15 13.30
CA ALA A 172 -11.56 -7.21 13.14
C ALA A 172 -12.06 -6.27 12.03
N GLN A 173 -11.46 -5.07 11.90
CA GLN A 173 -11.81 -4.17 10.79
C GLN A 173 -11.46 -4.77 9.43
N ILE A 174 -10.30 -5.41 9.28
CA ILE A 174 -9.91 -6.10 8.04
C ILE A 174 -10.86 -7.25 7.73
N GLU A 175 -11.23 -8.05 8.73
CA GLU A 175 -12.19 -9.15 8.58
C GLU A 175 -13.57 -8.63 8.12
N ASN A 176 -14.03 -7.52 8.69
CA ASN A 176 -15.30 -6.90 8.30
C ASN A 176 -15.30 -6.34 6.86
N LEU A 177 -14.14 -6.18 6.22
CA LEU A 177 -14.09 -5.82 4.79
C LEU A 177 -14.39 -7.02 3.89
N VAL A 178 -14.21 -8.25 4.37
CA VAL A 178 -14.29 -9.46 3.54
C VAL A 178 -15.69 -9.60 2.93
N GLU A 179 -16.75 -9.57 3.74
CA GLU A 179 -18.11 -9.79 3.23
C GLU A 179 -18.54 -8.75 2.16
N PRO A 180 -18.39 -7.43 2.37
CA PRO A 180 -18.69 -6.45 1.33
C PRO A 180 -17.88 -6.62 0.05
N LEU A 181 -16.60 -7.01 0.17
CA LEU A 181 -15.76 -7.30 -0.99
C LEU A 181 -16.24 -8.55 -1.73
N GLU A 182 -16.57 -9.63 -1.02
CA GLU A 182 -17.12 -10.84 -1.65
C GLU A 182 -18.43 -10.55 -2.40
N GLN A 183 -19.29 -9.71 -1.85
CA GLN A 183 -20.55 -9.30 -2.50
C GLN A 183 -20.31 -8.57 -3.83
N VAL A 184 -19.31 -7.68 -3.90
CA VAL A 184 -18.97 -6.96 -5.13
C VAL A 184 -18.21 -7.85 -6.12
N ALA A 185 -17.28 -8.68 -5.63
CA ALA A 185 -16.48 -9.58 -6.46
C ALA A 185 -17.31 -10.73 -7.04
N GLY A 186 -18.38 -11.13 -6.36
CA GLY A 186 -19.16 -12.33 -6.71
C GLY A 186 -18.42 -13.64 -6.42
N GLN A 187 -17.34 -13.60 -5.65
CA GLN A 187 -16.54 -14.76 -5.27
C GLN A 187 -16.11 -14.69 -3.80
N LYS A 188 -15.93 -15.86 -3.19
CA LYS A 188 -15.45 -15.98 -1.81
C LYS A 188 -13.95 -15.77 -1.71
N LEU A 189 -13.48 -15.31 -0.56
CA LEU A 189 -12.05 -15.17 -0.28
C LEU A 189 -11.38 -16.55 -0.30
N ASP A 190 -10.48 -16.74 -1.26
CA ASP A 190 -9.54 -17.86 -1.24
C ASP A 190 -8.37 -17.50 -0.32
N MET A 191 -8.28 -18.23 0.80
CA MET A 191 -7.24 -18.05 1.80
C MET A 191 -5.84 -18.37 1.28
N ASP A 192 -5.68 -19.28 0.32
CA ASP A 192 -4.37 -19.61 -0.23
C ASP A 192 -3.93 -18.55 -1.25
N ALA A 193 -4.85 -18.05 -2.07
CA ALA A 193 -4.61 -16.88 -2.93
C ALA A 193 -4.24 -15.64 -2.11
N PHE A 194 -4.94 -15.40 -1.00
CA PHE A 194 -4.63 -14.30 -0.08
C PHE A 194 -3.25 -14.44 0.57
N LYS A 195 -2.92 -15.62 1.12
CA LYS A 195 -1.58 -15.88 1.69
C LYS A 195 -0.49 -15.67 0.64
N HIS A 196 -0.73 -16.10 -0.59
CA HIS A 196 0.20 -15.91 -1.68
C HIS A 196 0.42 -14.42 -2.01
N ALA A 197 -0.66 -13.64 -2.08
CA ALA A 197 -0.58 -12.19 -2.29
C ALA A 197 0.19 -11.49 -1.16
N VAL A 198 -0.04 -11.87 0.09
CA VAL A 198 0.70 -11.35 1.26
C VAL A 198 2.18 -11.73 1.20
N ALA A 199 2.50 -12.97 0.83
CA ALA A 199 3.89 -13.41 0.68
C ALA A 199 4.64 -12.62 -0.40
N LEU A 200 3.99 -12.35 -1.55
CA LEU A 200 4.57 -11.52 -2.61
C LEU A 200 4.74 -10.06 -2.17
N SER A 201 3.75 -9.48 -1.48
CA SER A 201 3.85 -8.12 -0.93
C SER A 201 5.02 -7.99 0.05
N ARG A 202 5.20 -9.02 0.90
CA ARG A 202 6.35 -9.10 1.82
C ARG A 202 7.67 -9.14 1.07
N GLN A 203 7.79 -10.02 0.07
CA GLN A 203 9.00 -10.13 -0.74
C GLN A 203 9.32 -8.81 -1.48
N CYS A 204 8.30 -8.14 -2.03
CA CYS A 204 8.43 -6.84 -2.66
C CYS A 204 9.00 -5.79 -1.68
N SER A 205 8.46 -5.74 -0.46
CA SER A 205 8.94 -4.84 0.59
C SER A 205 10.39 -5.13 0.99
N ASP A 206 10.77 -6.40 1.12
CA ASP A 206 12.14 -6.80 1.45
C ASP A 206 13.13 -6.44 0.32
N LEU A 207 12.73 -6.59 -0.94
CA LEU A 207 13.52 -6.17 -2.10
C LEU A 207 13.63 -4.64 -2.19
N TRP A 208 12.54 -3.93 -1.92
CA TRP A 208 12.52 -2.47 -1.88
C TRP A 208 13.46 -1.93 -0.80
N GLU A 209 13.45 -2.50 0.41
CA GLU A 209 14.39 -2.16 1.48
C GLU A 209 15.84 -2.37 1.03
N LYS A 210 16.14 -3.49 0.37
CA LYS A 210 17.48 -3.77 -0.17
C LYS A 210 17.90 -2.72 -1.21
N CYS A 211 17.01 -2.37 -2.14
CA CYS A 211 17.26 -1.33 -3.14
C CYS A 211 17.58 0.02 -2.48
N LEU A 212 16.77 0.46 -1.52
CA LEU A 212 17.01 1.72 -0.80
C LEU A 212 18.28 1.68 0.05
N ALA A 213 18.60 0.55 0.66
CA ALA A 213 19.82 0.38 1.45
C ALA A 213 21.10 0.57 0.62
N THR A 214 21.07 0.35 -0.70
CA THR A 214 22.21 0.64 -1.58
C THR A 214 22.62 2.11 -1.58
N ALA A 215 21.69 3.04 -1.28
CA ALA A 215 21.97 4.47 -1.17
C ALA A 215 22.91 4.83 -0.01
N LEU A 216 23.20 3.88 0.90
CA LEU A 216 24.18 4.05 1.98
C LEU A 216 25.64 3.96 1.49
N ALA A 217 25.87 3.42 0.29
CA ALA A 217 27.22 3.36 -0.30
C ALA A 217 27.77 4.77 -0.60
N ARG A 218 29.10 4.89 -0.68
CA ARG A 218 29.78 6.14 -1.04
C ARG A 218 30.70 5.89 -2.24
N PRO A 219 30.44 6.49 -3.41
CA PRO A 219 29.30 7.38 -3.71
C PRO A 219 27.96 6.62 -3.73
N ALA A 220 26.86 7.33 -3.44
CA ALA A 220 25.53 6.73 -3.48
C ALA A 220 25.15 6.41 -4.94
N PRO A 221 24.68 5.19 -5.25
CA PRO A 221 24.28 4.80 -6.59
C PRO A 221 22.93 5.40 -7.03
N LEU A 222 22.16 5.96 -6.10
CA LEU A 222 20.85 6.55 -6.34
C LEU A 222 20.88 8.06 -6.09
N THR A 223 20.20 8.82 -6.95
CA THR A 223 20.00 10.25 -6.74
C THR A 223 18.86 10.49 -5.74
N SER A 224 18.82 11.67 -5.11
CA SER A 224 17.74 12.05 -4.18
C SER A 224 16.34 12.07 -4.81
N LEU A 225 16.27 12.18 -6.14
CA LEU A 225 15.04 12.11 -6.92
C LEU A 225 14.62 10.67 -7.23
N THR A 226 15.56 9.73 -7.25
CA THR A 226 15.32 8.30 -7.49
C THR A 226 15.02 7.56 -6.18
N ALA A 227 15.69 7.94 -5.10
CA ALA A 227 15.42 7.49 -3.75
C ALA A 227 15.56 8.68 -2.81
N ARG A 228 14.52 9.03 -2.03
CA ARG A 228 14.69 10.00 -0.95
C ARG A 228 15.60 9.37 0.12
N PRO A 229 16.84 9.82 0.33
CA PRO A 229 17.77 9.16 1.25
C PRO A 229 17.61 9.63 2.71
N SER A 230 16.68 10.55 2.98
CA SER A 230 16.55 11.21 4.29
C SER A 230 15.84 10.39 5.37
N TRP A 231 15.64 9.08 5.16
CA TRP A 231 14.98 8.21 6.13
C TRP A 231 16.04 7.55 7.02
N ASP A 232 16.26 8.11 8.21
CA ASP A 232 17.12 7.58 9.28
C ASP A 232 16.76 6.10 9.57
N ARG A 233 17.76 5.27 9.90
CA ARG A 233 17.60 3.87 10.36
C ARG A 233 16.56 3.74 11.48
N ARG A 234 16.40 4.78 12.31
CA ARG A 234 15.37 4.84 13.37
C ARG A 234 13.95 4.87 12.81
N TRP A 235 13.73 5.56 11.70
CA TRP A 235 12.43 5.63 11.04
C TRP A 235 12.07 4.26 10.47
N TRP A 236 12.99 3.57 9.78
CA TRP A 236 12.73 2.23 9.26
C TRP A 236 12.54 1.17 10.35
N ALA A 237 13.23 1.25 11.49
CA ALA A 237 12.97 0.35 12.62
C ALA A 237 11.57 0.56 13.25
N ALA A 238 11.06 1.80 13.20
CA ALA A 238 9.70 2.15 13.64
C ALA A 238 8.65 1.78 12.58
N GLU A 239 8.94 1.97 11.29
CA GLU A 239 8.04 1.66 10.18
C GLU A 239 7.96 0.16 9.90
N ARG A 240 9.06 -0.60 10.11
CA ARG A 240 9.02 -2.07 10.14
C ARG A 240 8.00 -2.56 11.14
N LYS A 241 7.85 -1.91 12.30
CA LYS A 241 6.81 -2.22 13.29
C LYS A 241 5.43 -1.75 12.82
N ARG A 242 5.28 -0.57 12.20
CA ARG A 242 3.97 -0.05 11.73
C ARG A 242 3.41 -0.81 10.52
N LEU A 243 4.21 -1.03 9.48
CA LEU A 243 3.86 -1.84 8.30
C LEU A 243 3.75 -3.33 8.63
N TRP A 244 4.52 -3.86 9.60
CA TRP A 244 4.29 -5.23 10.09
C TRP A 244 3.01 -5.36 10.89
N MET A 245 2.65 -4.40 11.73
CA MET A 245 1.54 -4.62 12.66
C MET A 245 0.18 -4.55 11.98
N SER A 246 0.06 -3.92 10.81
CA SER A 246 -1.13 -4.06 9.96
C SER A 246 -1.29 -5.48 9.39
N THR A 247 -0.20 -6.20 9.14
CA THR A 247 -0.24 -7.45 8.36
C THR A 247 0.08 -8.72 9.18
N VAL A 248 0.93 -8.64 10.22
CA VAL A 248 1.44 -9.80 10.97
C VAL A 248 0.87 -9.91 12.39
N CYS A 249 0.55 -8.78 13.04
CA CYS A 249 -0.15 -8.86 14.34
C CYS A 249 -1.58 -9.37 14.20
N CYS A 250 -2.23 -9.09 13.06
CA CYS A 250 -3.47 -9.75 12.65
C CYS A 250 -3.33 -11.28 12.66
N TRP A 251 -2.15 -11.80 12.29
CA TRP A 251 -1.91 -13.22 12.08
C TRP A 251 -1.73 -14.03 13.37
N ARG A 252 -1.09 -13.45 14.41
CA ARG A 252 -0.88 -14.15 15.70
C ARG A 252 -2.17 -14.30 16.51
N ASN A 253 -3.15 -13.40 16.34
CA ASN A 253 -4.50 -13.56 16.88
C ASN A 253 -5.45 -14.33 15.96
N TRP A 254 -5.24 -14.30 14.64
CA TRP A 254 -6.01 -15.12 13.69
C TRP A 254 -5.98 -16.61 14.01
N ASN A 255 -4.83 -17.15 14.42
CA ASN A 255 -4.72 -18.55 14.86
C ASN A 255 -5.31 -18.84 16.25
N ARG A 256 -5.68 -17.80 17.03
CA ARG A 256 -6.29 -17.95 18.37
C ARG A 256 -7.81 -17.75 18.37
N ALA A 257 -8.36 -17.03 17.39
CA ALA A 257 -9.77 -16.64 17.36
C ALA A 257 -10.70 -17.63 16.63
N TRP A 258 -10.16 -18.68 15.99
CA TRP A 258 -10.96 -19.71 15.32
C TRP A 258 -11.41 -20.83 16.29
N PRO A 259 -12.72 -21.12 16.40
CA PRO A 259 -13.21 -22.28 17.12
C PRO A 259 -12.68 -23.59 16.53
N THR A 260 -12.38 -24.53 17.42
CA THR A 260 -11.73 -25.84 17.24
C THR A 260 -12.47 -26.87 16.37
N THR A 261 -13.29 -26.46 15.40
CA THR A 261 -14.06 -27.40 14.55
C THR A 261 -13.33 -27.86 13.29
N TRP A 262 -12.11 -27.40 13.03
CA TRP A 262 -11.25 -27.89 11.95
C TRP A 262 -9.88 -28.24 12.55
N GLY A 263 -9.48 -29.51 12.41
CA GLY A 263 -8.43 -30.16 13.21
C GLY A 263 -7.02 -29.58 13.08
N PRO A 264 -6.11 -29.98 13.99
CA PRO A 264 -4.79 -29.37 14.16
C PRO A 264 -3.80 -29.87 13.10
N TRP A 265 -3.31 -29.00 12.23
CA TRP A 265 -2.25 -29.34 11.28
C TRP A 265 -1.10 -28.35 11.34
N LEU A 266 -0.24 -28.54 12.34
CA LEU A 266 1.18 -28.15 12.37
C LEU A 266 1.87 -29.10 13.36
N THR A 267 2.54 -30.12 12.84
CA THR A 267 3.42 -30.99 13.62
C THR A 267 4.63 -30.19 14.12
N LYS A 268 5.03 -30.46 15.36
CA LYS A 268 6.05 -29.77 16.19
C LYS A 268 7.47 -29.58 15.58
N SER A 269 7.71 -29.91 14.32
CA SER A 269 9.05 -29.84 13.68
C SER A 269 9.35 -28.52 12.97
N ASP A 270 8.35 -27.70 12.60
CA ASP A 270 8.57 -26.44 11.87
C ASP A 270 8.57 -25.22 12.78
N THR A 271 9.49 -25.22 13.75
CA THR A 271 9.73 -24.07 14.62
C THR A 271 10.51 -23.01 13.82
N VAL A 272 9.82 -22.24 12.98
CA VAL A 272 10.32 -20.93 12.53
C VAL A 272 10.50 -20.10 13.80
N CYS A 273 11.73 -19.71 14.11
CA CYS A 273 12.08 -18.91 15.28
C CYS A 273 11.32 -17.57 15.27
N ILE A 274 10.13 -17.56 15.86
CA ILE A 274 9.36 -16.36 16.17
C ILE A 274 9.82 -15.91 17.56
N GLY A 275 10.82 -15.03 17.58
CA GLY A 275 11.27 -14.42 18.83
C GLY A 275 12.62 -13.75 18.71
N MET A 276 12.63 -12.45 18.38
CA MET A 276 13.74 -11.58 18.73
C MET A 276 13.19 -10.42 19.57
N VAL A 277 13.21 -10.61 20.89
CA VAL A 277 13.05 -9.52 21.85
C VAL A 277 14.41 -8.82 21.94
N CYS A 278 14.59 -7.72 21.21
CA CYS A 278 15.73 -6.83 21.42
C CYS A 278 15.45 -5.93 22.64
N ARG A 279 16.02 -6.28 23.80
CA ARG A 279 16.33 -5.28 24.85
C ARG A 279 17.56 -4.50 24.38
N TYR A 280 17.45 -3.17 24.33
CA TYR A 280 18.60 -2.29 24.12
C TYR A 280 19.16 -1.90 25.49
N GLY A 281 20.42 -2.30 25.74
CA GLY A 281 21.16 -2.00 26.97
C GLY A 281 22.45 -2.82 27.04
N ASP A 282 23.52 -2.19 26.56
CA ASP A 282 24.95 -2.46 26.75
C ASP A 282 25.60 -3.79 26.31
N ALA A 283 26.64 -3.61 25.48
CA ALA A 283 27.78 -4.49 25.18
C ALA A 283 27.58 -5.78 24.35
N TRP A 284 28.56 -5.96 23.46
CA TRP A 284 28.86 -7.03 22.49
C TRP A 284 28.54 -8.49 22.91
N GLY A 285 27.95 -9.26 21.98
CA GLY A 285 28.05 -10.73 21.89
C GLY A 285 26.73 -11.51 21.90
N CYS A 286 26.38 -12.16 20.78
CA CYS A 286 25.31 -13.18 20.75
C CYS A 286 25.93 -14.58 20.90
N ILE A 287 25.70 -15.24 22.05
CA ILE A 287 25.96 -16.66 22.25
C ILE A 287 24.60 -17.38 22.35
N PRO A 288 24.34 -18.45 21.57
CA PRO A 288 23.11 -19.21 21.67
C PRO A 288 23.14 -20.12 22.90
N ARG A 289 22.18 -19.97 23.82
CA ARG A 289 21.89 -21.00 24.83
C ARG A 289 20.53 -21.62 24.56
N CYS A 290 20.56 -22.83 24.03
CA CYS A 290 19.47 -23.79 24.15
C CYS A 290 19.46 -24.33 25.58
N LEU A 291 18.31 -24.36 26.25
CA LEU A 291 18.09 -25.26 27.38
C LEU A 291 16.77 -26.03 27.15
N PRO A 292 16.76 -27.36 27.33
CA PRO A 292 15.63 -28.21 27.01
C PRO A 292 14.60 -28.26 28.15
N ASN A 293 13.33 -28.41 27.75
CA ASN A 293 12.24 -28.81 28.64
C ASN A 293 12.48 -30.24 29.15
N SER A 294 12.42 -30.43 30.46
CA SER A 294 12.01 -31.69 31.07
C SER A 294 10.97 -31.39 32.15
N ALA A 295 9.84 -32.10 32.04
CA ALA A 295 8.57 -31.86 32.70
C ALA A 295 8.50 -32.46 34.15
N PRO A 296 7.31 -32.78 34.67
CA PRO A 296 6.69 -32.19 35.86
C PRO A 296 6.97 -32.92 37.20
N MET A 297 6.95 -32.17 38.30
CA MET A 297 6.32 -32.46 39.60
C MET A 297 6.19 -31.15 40.37
#